data_AF-E5VG99-F1
#
_entry.id   AF-E5VG99-F1
#
_cell.length_a   1.000
_cell.length_b   1.000
_cell.length_c   1.000
_cell.angle_alpha   90.00
_cell.angle_beta   90.00
_cell.angle_gamma   90.00
#
_symmetry.space_group_name_H-M   'P 1'
#
loop_
_entity.id
_entity.type
_entity.pdbx_description
1 polymer ?
#
loop_
_entity_poly.entity_id
_entity_poly.type
_entity_poly.pdbx_seq_one_letter_code
_entity_poly.pdbx_strand_id
1 'polypeptide(L)' 'MKYRELGLKDKLPEMSEEEQYELLATDGMLVKRPLVVGNDFVLIGFKEALWKETLA' A
#
# COMPACT_ATOMS: atom_id res chain seq x y z
N MET A 1 9.27 3.67 12.21
CA MET A 1 8.40 3.33 11.05
C MET A 1 7.30 4.37 11.03
N LYS A 2 7.22 5.18 9.97
CA LYS A 2 6.33 6.35 9.87
C LYS A 2 4.86 6.05 10.19
N TYR A 3 4.39 4.84 9.86
CA TYR A 3 3.08 4.34 10.28
C TYR A 3 2.84 4.36 11.80
N ARG A 4 3.85 3.92 12.57
CA ARG A 4 3.79 3.89 14.04
C ARG A 4 4.01 5.28 14.64
N GLU A 5 4.87 6.08 14.04
CA GLU A 5 5.16 7.45 14.49
C GLU A 5 3.95 8.38 14.33
N LEU A 6 3.16 8.20 13.26
CA LEU A 6 1.96 8.99 12.99
C LEU A 6 0.70 8.48 13.72
N GLY A 7 0.79 7.35 14.43
CA GLY A 7 -0.34 6.73 15.13
C GLY A 7 -1.45 6.26 14.18
N LEU A 8 -1.10 5.84 12.96
CA LEU A 8 -2.09 5.58 11.91
C LEU A 8 -3.04 4.43 12.23
N LYS A 9 -2.63 3.49 13.10
CA LYS A 9 -3.48 2.37 13.51
C LYS A 9 -4.83 2.82 14.07
N ASP A 10 -4.84 3.90 14.84
CA ASP A 10 -6.04 4.38 15.54
C ASP A 10 -6.83 5.36 14.66
N LYS A 11 -6.16 6.06 13.73
CA LYS A 11 -6.77 7.06 12.84
C LYS A 11 -7.39 6.47 11.58
N LEU A 12 -6.77 5.44 11.01
CA LEU A 12 -7.23 4.83 9.75
C LEU A 12 -8.71 4.39 9.76
N PRO A 13 -9.26 3.81 10.84
CA PRO A 13 -10.68 3.45 10.89
C PRO A 13 -11.65 4.64 10.82
N GLU A 14 -11.20 5.82 11.22
CA GLU A 14 -12.01 7.05 11.24
C GLU A 14 -11.81 7.92 10.00
N MET A 15 -10.75 7.66 9.22
CA MET A 15 -10.44 8.38 7.99
C MET A 15 -11.33 7.93 6.84
N SER A 16 -11.79 8.90 6.04
CA SER A 16 -12.41 8.66 4.74
C SER A 16 -11.40 8.11 3.72
N GLU A 17 -11.89 7.48 2.65
CA GLU A 17 -11.01 6.99 1.58
C GLU A 17 -10.18 8.11 0.94
N GLU A 18 -10.76 9.30 0.77
CA GLU A 18 -10.07 10.46 0.20
C GLU A 18 -8.85 10.88 1.05
N GLU A 19 -9.04 10.99 2.37
CA GLU A 19 -7.95 11.29 3.30
C GLU A 19 -6.86 10.20 3.33
N GLN A 20 -7.25 8.94 3.16
CA GLN A 20 -6.30 7.83 3.06
C GLN A 20 -5.46 7.95 1.79
N TYR A 21 -6.06 8.30 0.65
CA TYR A 21 -5.33 8.51 -0.60
C TYR A 21 -4.39 9.71 -0.52
N GLU A 22 -4.85 10.84 0.03
CA GLU A 22 -3.99 12.01 0.24
C GLU A 22 -2.80 11.68 1.12
N LEU A 23 -3.02 10.96 2.22
CA LEU A 23 -1.95 10.53 3.12
C LEU A 23 -0.91 9.65 2.41
N LEU A 24 -1.36 8.69 1.60
CA LEU A 24 -0.46 7.84 0.80
C LEU A 24 0.32 8.64 -0.24
N ALA A 25 -0.27 9.70 -0.80
CA ALA A 25 0.38 10.61 -1.74
C ALA A 25 1.44 11.51 -1.07
N THR A 26 1.29 11.84 0.22
CA THR A 26 2.28 12.66 0.94
C THR A 26 3.61 11.97 1.17
N ASP A 27 3.60 10.65 1.38
CA ASP A 27 4.83 9.89 1.64
C ASP A 27 4.77 8.45 1.12
N GLY A 28 5.56 8.20 0.07
CA GLY A 28 5.72 6.87 -0.50
C GLY A 28 6.36 5.83 0.43
N MET A 29 6.86 6.18 1.62
CA MET A 29 7.28 5.21 2.64
C MET A 29 6.09 4.54 3.35
N LEU A 30 4.89 5.13 3.27
CA LEU A 30 3.65 4.52 3.77
C LEU A 30 3.12 3.44 2.83
N VAL A 31 3.53 3.48 1.56
CA VAL A 31 3.19 2.49 0.54
C VAL A 31 4.03 1.23 0.71
N LYS A 32 3.39 0.06 0.73
CA LYS A 32 4.06 -1.24 0.82
C LYS A 32 4.80 -1.55 -0.48
N ARG A 33 6.08 -1.89 -0.37
CA ARG A 33 6.98 -2.19 -1.50
C ARG A 33 7.43 -3.66 -1.47
N PRO A 34 7.73 -4.30 -2.62
CA PRO A 34 7.52 -3.82 -3.99
C PRO A 34 6.03 -3.66 -4.35
N LEU A 35 5.71 -2.73 -5.26
CA LEU A 35 4.37 -2.55 -5.84
C LEU A 35 4.49 -2.69 -7.35
N VAL A 36 3.75 -3.61 -7.95
CA VAL A 36 3.70 -3.82 -9.41
C VAL A 36 2.27 -3.58 -9.86
N VAL A 37 2.07 -2.68 -10.81
CA VAL A 37 0.76 -2.35 -11.39
C VAL A 37 0.79 -2.75 -12.86
N GLY A 38 -0.05 -3.71 -13.22
CA GLY A 38 -0.33 -4.12 -14.60
C GLY A 38 -1.61 -3.49 -15.13
N ASN A 39 -2.07 -3.92 -16.29
CA ASN A 39 -3.31 -3.42 -16.89
C ASN A 39 -4.57 -3.90 -16.12
N ASP A 40 -4.51 -5.11 -15.55
CA ASP A 40 -5.62 -5.83 -14.93
C ASP A 40 -5.29 -6.37 -13.53
N PHE A 41 -4.07 -6.15 -13.03
CA PHE A 41 -3.64 -6.65 -11.73
C PHE A 41 -2.77 -5.64 -10.96
N VAL A 42 -2.73 -5.83 -9.63
CA VAL A 42 -1.82 -5.13 -8.72
C VAL A 42 -1.18 -6.13 -7.76
N LEU A 43 0.16 -6.18 -7.71
CA LEU A 43 0.91 -6.98 -6.75
C LEU A 43 1.49 -6.08 -5.66
N ILE A 44 1.13 -6.36 -4.41
CA ILE A 44 1.58 -5.60 -3.23
C ILE A 44 2.48 -6.47 -2.35
N GLY A 45 3.74 -6.06 -2.22
CA GLY A 45 4.79 -6.84 -1.58
C GLY A 45 5.26 -8.02 -2.43
N PHE A 46 6.27 -8.73 -1.93
CA PHE A 46 6.76 -9.93 -2.60
C PHE A 46 6.08 -11.18 -2.03
N LYS A 47 5.35 -11.90 -2.89
CA LYS A 47 4.78 -13.22 -2.62
C LYS A 47 5.08 -14.10 -3.82
N GLU A 48 6.05 -14.99 -3.68
CA GLU A 48 6.61 -15.76 -4.80
C GLU A 48 5.55 -16.50 -5.62
N ALA A 49 4.62 -17.20 -4.97
CA ALA A 49 3.56 -17.94 -5.68
C ALA A 49 2.68 -17.01 -6.54
N LEU A 50 2.25 -15.88 -5.97
CA LEU A 50 1.41 -14.90 -6.67
C LEU A 50 2.19 -14.22 -7.80
N TRP A 51 3.45 -13.87 -7.57
CA TRP A 51 4.30 -13.28 -8.59
C TRP A 51 4.53 -14.23 -9.76
N LYS A 52 4.75 -15.51 -9.50
CA LYS A 52 4.87 -16.54 -10.55
C LYS A 52 3.57 -16.71 -11.33
N GLU A 53 2.42 -16.69 -10.67
CA GLU A 53 1.12 -16.86 -11.34
C GLU A 53 0.77 -15.66 -12.23
N THR A 54 1.05 -14.44 -11.77
CA THR A 54 0.63 -13.21 -12.45
C THR A 54 1.63 -12.70 -13.49
N LEU A 55 2.94 -12.99 -13.35
CA LEU A 55 3.98 -12.50 -14.24
C LEU A 55 4.56 -13.59 -15.19
N ALA A 56 4.09 -14.83 -15.11
CA ALA A 56 4.52 -15.91 -16.00
C ALA A 56 3.93 -15.81 -17.41
#